data_AF-A0A2H9R8C9-F1
#
_entry.id   AF-A0A2H9R8C9-F1
#
_cell.length_a   1.000
_cell.length_b   1.000
_cell.length_c   1.000
_cell.angle_alpha   90.00
_cell.angle_beta   90.00
_cell.angle_gamma   90.00
#
_symmetry.space_group_name_H-M   'P 1'
#
loop_
_entity.id
_entity.type
_entity.pdbx_description
1 polymer ?
#
loop_
_entity_poly.entity_id
_entity_poly.type
_entity_poly.pdbx_seq_one_letter_code
_entity_poly.pdbx_strand_id
1 'polypeptide(L)' 'MQNHQKLTIVGMVLLAVTYLISTYHETNHSGIGFNYAYITGISMLIVFIASFVLFGKDRIKESKSKK' A
#
# COMPACT_ATOMS: atom_id res chain seq x y z
N MET A 1 -3.95 3.87 19.71
CA MET A 1 -3.42 3.11 18.54
C MET A 1 -2.02 3.59 18.24
N GLN A 2 -1.05 2.68 18.25
CA GLN A 2 0.33 2.99 17.90
C GLN A 2 0.44 3.24 16.39
N ASN A 3 1.39 4.07 15.96
CA ASN A 3 1.51 4.48 14.54
C ASN A 3 1.61 3.29 13.56
N HIS A 4 2.15 2.15 14.00
CA HIS A 4 2.21 0.94 13.18
C HIS A 4 0.84 0.32 12.92
N GLN A 5 -0.06 0.26 13.89
CA GLN A 5 -1.42 -0.25 13.69
C GLN A 5 -2.19 0.61 12.69
N LYS A 6 -2.01 1.94 12.75
CA LYS A 6 -2.60 2.85 11.77
C LYS A 6 -2.07 2.58 10.35
N LEU A 7 -0.76 2.37 10.22
CA LEU A 7 -0.11 2.08 8.94
C LEU A 7 -0.58 0.74 8.34
N THR A 8 -0.70 -0.30 9.18
CA THR A 8 -1.21 -1.62 8.77
C THR A 8 -2.65 -1.53 8.26
N ILE A 9 -3.51 -0.74 8.93
CA ILE A 9 -4.91 -0.56 8.51
C ILE A 9 -4.98 0.18 7.17
N VAL A 10 -4.20 1.25 6.99
CA VAL A 10 -4.11 1.96 5.71
C VAL A 10 -3.62 1.01 4.60
N GLY A 11 -2.62 0.18 4.89
CA GLY A 11 -2.14 -0.86 3.96
C GLY A 11 -3.21 -1.87 3.56
N MET A 12 -4.01 -2.37 4.53
CA MET A 12 -5.12 -3.27 4.24
C MET A 12 -6.23 -2.63 3.41
N VAL A 13 -6.55 -1.35 3.65
CA VAL A 13 -7.53 -0.61 2.85
C VAL A 13 -7.06 -0.46 1.41
N LEU A 14 -5.79 -0.09 1.18
CA LEU A 14 -5.25 -0.01 -0.19
C LEU A 14 -5.26 -1.38 -0.90
N LEU A 15 -5.01 -2.47 -0.17
CA LEU A 15 -5.04 -3.83 -0.72
C LEU A 15 -6.44 -4.19 -1.20
N ALA A 16 -7.46 -3.92 -0.38
CA ALA A 16 -8.85 -4.19 -0.71
C ALA A 16 -9.31 -3.39 -1.94
N VAL A 17 -8.93 -2.11 -2.04
CA VAL A 17 -9.23 -1.27 -3.21
C VAL A 17 -8.57 -1.83 -4.48
N THR A 18 -7.30 -2.23 -4.38
CA THR A 18 -6.55 -2.81 -5.51
C THR A 18 -7.21 -4.09 -6.00
N TYR A 19 -7.60 -4.96 -5.07
CA TYR A 19 -8.31 -6.19 -5.39
C TYR A 19 -9.63 -5.92 -6.11
N LEU A 20 -10.47 -5.01 -5.58
CA LEU A 20 -11.75 -4.63 -6.18
C LEU A 20 -11.60 -4.11 -7.62
N ILE A 21 -10.59 -3.27 -7.87
CA ILE A 21 -10.32 -2.72 -9.20
C ILE A 21 -9.90 -3.84 -10.17
N SER A 22 -9.08 -4.78 -9.70
CA SER A 22 -8.68 -5.94 -10.50
C SER A 22 -9.88 -6.81 -10.88
N THR A 23 -10.75 -7.13 -9.91
CA THR A 23 -11.96 -7.93 -10.15
C THR A 23 -12.94 -7.23 -11.08
N TYR A 24 -13.15 -5.91 -10.90
CA TYR A 24 -14.01 -5.12 -11.78
C TYR A 24 -13.51 -5.11 -13.22
N HIS A 25 -12.19 -4.99 -13.42
CA HIS A 25 -11.58 -5.03 -14.75
C HIS A 25 -11.75 -6.40 -15.40
N GLU A 26 -11.53 -7.48 -14.66
CA GLU A 26 -11.70 -8.85 -15.16
C GLU A 26 -13.17 -9.13 -15.54
N THR A 27 -14.14 -8.57 -14.80
CA THR A 27 -15.56 -8.82 -15.05
C THR A 27 -16.13 -7.96 -16.19
N ASN A 28 -15.67 -6.71 -16.35
CA ASN A 28 -16.28 -5.75 -17.28
C ASN A 28 -15.41 -5.44 -18.52
N HIS A 29 -14.12 -5.74 -18.48
CA HIS A 29 -13.15 -5.38 -19.54
C HIS A 29 -12.18 -6.53 -19.85
N SER A 30 -12.63 -7.79 -19.75
CA SER A 30 -11.80 -8.99 -19.99
C SER A 30 -11.13 -9.07 -21.36
N GLY A 31 -11.61 -8.33 -22.36
CA GLY A 31 -11.01 -8.25 -23.71
C GLY A 31 -9.98 -7.13 -23.89
N ILE A 32 -9.76 -6.28 -22.89
CA ILE A 32 -8.80 -5.17 -22.97
C ILE A 32 -7.49 -5.65 -22.35
N GLY A 33 -6.44 -5.77 -23.17
CA GLY A 33 -5.12 -6.24 -22.72
C GLY A 33 -4.41 -5.32 -21.71
N PHE A 34 -4.96 -4.13 -21.46
CA PHE A 34 -4.42 -3.16 -20.49
C PHE A 34 -5.29 -3.05 -19.24
N ASN A 35 -4.85 -3.68 -18.16
CA ASN A 35 -5.53 -3.66 -16.87
C ASN A 35 -5.14 -2.43 -16.04
N TYR A 36 -6.10 -1.54 -15.76
CA TYR A 36 -5.89 -0.36 -14.89
C TYR A 36 -5.44 -0.74 -13.47
N ALA A 37 -5.66 -1.98 -13.03
CA ALA A 37 -5.10 -2.51 -11.79
C ALA A 37 -3.56 -2.43 -11.75
N TYR A 38 -2.85 -2.43 -12.88
CA TYR A 38 -1.40 -2.23 -12.90
C TYR A 38 -0.98 -0.85 -12.40
N ILE A 39 -1.66 0.21 -12.86
CA ILE A 39 -1.37 1.58 -12.42
C ILE A 39 -1.61 1.68 -10.91
N THR A 40 -2.78 1.20 -10.47
CA THR A 40 -3.15 1.22 -9.05
C THR A 40 -2.22 0.37 -8.19
N GLY A 41 -1.80 -0.81 -8.68
CA GLY A 41 -0.85 -1.70 -8.01
C GLY A 41 0.55 -1.10 -7.89
N ILE A 42 1.04 -0.42 -8.93
CA ILE A 42 2.33 0.31 -8.89
C ILE A 42 2.24 1.47 -7.89
N SER A 43 1.16 2.26 -7.91
CA SER A 43 0.95 3.32 -6.93
C SER A 43 0.90 2.79 -5.51
N MET A 44 0.22 1.65 -5.29
CA MET A 44 0.17 1.00 -3.98
C MET A 44 1.56 0.56 -3.50
N LEU A 45 2.37 -0.05 -4.37
CA LEU A 45 3.75 -0.46 -4.06
C LEU A 45 4.60 0.73 -3.63
N ILE A 46 4.54 1.85 -4.36
CA ILE A 46 5.30 3.07 -4.04
C ILE A 46 4.90 3.62 -2.66
N VAL A 47 3.60 3.71 -2.37
CA VAL A 47 3.09 4.18 -1.08
C VAL A 47 3.52 3.25 0.05
N PHE A 48 3.51 1.93 -0.18
CA PHE A 48 3.90 0.94 0.81
C PHE A 48 5.41 1.03 1.13
N ILE A 49 6.26 1.16 0.10
CA ILE A 49 7.71 1.34 0.26
C ILE A 49 8.01 2.65 0.99
N ALA A 50 7.37 3.76 0.59
CA ALA A 50 7.56 5.05 1.26
C ALA A 50 7.16 5.00 2.74
N SER A 51 6.01 4.36 3.03
CA SER A 51 5.53 4.15 4.39
C SER A 51 6.49 3.29 5.20
N PHE A 52 7.04 2.23 4.61
CA PHE A 52 8.02 1.36 5.26
C PHE A 52 9.34 2.09 5.56
N VAL A 53 9.84 2.92 4.63
CA VAL A 53 11.06 3.71 4.82
C VAL A 53 10.88 4.77 5.90
N LEU A 54 9.77 5.50 5.89
CA LEU A 54 9.47 6.49 6.93
C LEU A 54 9.36 5.83 8.31
N PHE A 55 8.62 4.73 8.38
CA PHE A 55 8.44 3.98 9.61
C PHE A 55 9.76 3.40 10.15
N GLY A 56 10.59 2.82 9.27
CA GLY A 56 11.92 2.31 9.62
C GLY A 56 12.83 3.43 10.14
N LYS A 57 12.80 4.60 9.50
CA LYS A 57 13.57 5.78 9.94
C LYS A 57 13.12 6.29 11.30
N ASP A 58 11.81 6.42 11.54
CA ASP A 58 11.28 6.85 12.83
C ASP A 58 11.68 5.88 13.96
N ARG A 59 11.59 4.57 13.72
CA ARG A 59 12.01 3.54 14.69
C ARG A 59 13.50 3.58 15.03
N ILE A 60 14.36 3.84 14.04
CA ILE A 60 15.82 3.97 14.25
C ILE A 60 16.14 5.27 15.00
N LYS A 61 15.41 6.35 14.75
CA LYS A 61 15.61 7.63 15.43
C LYS A 61 15.17 7.56 16.90
N GLU A 62 14.06 6.88 17.17
CA GLU A 62 13.56 6.62 18.53
C GLU A 62 14.52 5.72 19.34
N SER A 63 15.15 4.72 18.70
CA SER A 63 16.15 3.88 19.38
C SER A 63 17.45 4.61 19.71
N LYS A 64 17.87 5.59 18.90
CA LYS A 64 19.04 6.44 19.19
C LYS A 64 18.79 7.48 20.28
N SER A 65 17.56 7.95 20.46
CA SER A 65 17.22 8.97 21.48
C SER A 65 17.09 8.40 22.90
N LYS A 66 17.00 7.07 23.04
CA LYS A 66 16.94 6.36 24.34
C LYS A 66 18.32 5.91 24.85
N LYS A 67 19.40 6.27 24.15
CA LYS A 67 20.78 5.91 24.49
C LYS A 67 21.54 7.16 24.90
#